data_AF-A0A953SC40-F1
#
_entry.id   AF-A0A953SC40-F1
#
_cell.length_a   1.000
_cell.length_b   1.000
_cell.length_c   1.000
_cell.angle_alpha   90.00
_cell.angle_beta   90.00
_cell.angle_gamma   90.00
#
_symmetry.space_group_name_H-M   'P 1'
#
loop_
_entity.id
_entity.type
_entity.pdbx_description
1 polymer ?
#
loop_
_entity_poly.entity_id
_entity_poly.type
_entity_poly.pdbx_seq_one_letter_code
_entity_poly.pdbx_strand_id
1 'polypeptide(L)'
;MQIELAIPDVAMLFTQPPMSGSSVRQALVSSSESLVSGATVCCDSTFAPEIVFVVGDTQFEGNHVSCWRLTGSDWWGALAMDRTTGVDAWTSEWPVGSMISAALAANEAFKFVMRRLPLRGQADRVFFEESQSCNWDFGAVHVPEEGVDLGMVDVISAGAICQAALYALMRFPNVRMSGRIFDDDLTGASNLNRNMLSSVADIGLLKVQVVARCCSAKLRLKPIAVRFPGDSCKIGQLARRVLVGVDDIPSRWEVQRHAPGWIAVSGTSHFGVSSSAHRPDEPCCGCLHPVDDPVGANPIPTVSFVSFWAGLAMTVRLLRDALASSYSANRQHLWLTPLRMDLPHAGMWLPVAPRRDCPAHCLASRVL
;
A
#
# COMPACT_ATOMS: atom_id res chain seq x y z
N MET A 1 17.50 2.82 15.24
CA MET A 1 16.67 1.59 15.29
C MET A 1 17.56 0.44 14.86
N GLN A 2 17.53 -0.69 15.57
CA GLN A 2 18.29 -1.87 15.19
C GLN A 2 17.31 -3.00 14.89
N ILE A 3 17.52 -3.70 13.79
CA ILE A 3 16.72 -4.86 13.38
C ILE A 3 17.67 -6.06 13.33
N GLU A 4 17.36 -7.10 14.09
CA GLU A 4 18.05 -8.38 13.98
C GLU A 4 17.25 -9.32 13.08
N LEU A 5 17.96 -10.05 12.22
CA LEU A 5 17.39 -11.06 11.34
C LEU A 5 17.80 -12.46 11.79
N ALA A 6 16.89 -13.14 12.47
CA ALA A 6 17.00 -14.57 12.77
C ALA A 6 16.29 -15.41 11.68
N ILE A 7 16.72 -15.25 10.43
CA ILE A 7 16.11 -15.94 9.27
C ILE A 7 17.16 -16.78 8.53
N PRO A 8 16.78 -17.93 7.93
CA PRO A 8 17.67 -18.66 7.06
C PRO A 8 18.07 -17.81 5.86
N ASP A 9 19.31 -17.96 5.41
CA ASP A 9 19.77 -17.28 4.21
C ASP A 9 19.29 -18.04 2.96
N VAL A 10 18.11 -17.69 2.49
CA VAL A 10 17.46 -18.33 1.34
C VAL A 10 17.56 -17.46 0.10
N ALA A 11 17.68 -18.09 -1.07
CA ALA A 11 17.71 -17.40 -2.35
C ALA A 11 16.41 -16.61 -2.57
N MET A 12 16.54 -15.41 -3.15
CA MET A 12 15.40 -14.63 -3.59
C MET A 12 14.73 -15.32 -4.77
N LEU A 13 13.39 -15.48 -4.73
CA LEU A 13 12.64 -16.04 -5.86
C LEU A 13 12.79 -15.19 -7.13
N PHE A 14 12.89 -13.87 -6.96
CA PHE A 14 13.12 -12.88 -8.01
C PHE A 14 13.57 -11.55 -7.36
N THR A 15 14.01 -10.60 -8.19
CA THR A 15 14.44 -9.27 -7.73
C THR A 15 13.29 -8.53 -7.04
N GLN A 16 13.57 -7.90 -5.89
CA GLN A 16 12.58 -7.18 -5.07
C GLN A 16 12.96 -5.71 -4.85
N PRO A 17 12.82 -4.84 -5.88
CA PRO A 17 13.13 -3.42 -5.72
C PRO A 17 12.36 -2.79 -4.53
N PRO A 18 12.96 -1.80 -3.85
CA PRO A 18 14.30 -1.23 -4.07
C PRO A 18 15.46 -2.06 -3.47
N MET A 19 15.17 -3.22 -2.86
CA MET A 19 16.19 -4.06 -2.24
C MET A 19 17.10 -4.70 -3.30
N SER A 20 18.36 -4.91 -2.95
CA SER A 20 19.37 -5.50 -3.84
C SER A 20 20.14 -6.63 -3.14
N GLY A 21 20.21 -7.78 -3.78
CA GLY A 21 20.83 -8.99 -3.25
C GLY A 21 20.32 -10.24 -3.95
N SER A 22 21.07 -11.33 -3.86
CA SER A 22 20.66 -12.64 -4.40
C SER A 22 19.93 -13.50 -3.36
N SER A 23 20.04 -13.16 -2.07
CA SER A 23 19.37 -13.83 -0.97
C SER A 23 18.58 -12.85 -0.09
N VAL A 24 17.62 -13.39 0.68
CA VAL A 24 16.76 -12.58 1.56
C VAL A 24 17.60 -11.84 2.60
N ARG A 25 18.57 -12.51 3.22
CA ARG A 25 19.42 -11.90 4.23
C ARG A 25 20.28 -10.79 3.63
N GLN A 26 20.94 -11.06 2.50
CA GLN A 26 21.77 -10.06 1.83
C GLN A 26 20.94 -8.84 1.43
N ALA A 27 19.74 -9.04 0.87
CA ALA A 27 18.85 -7.98 0.44
C ALA A 27 18.37 -7.09 1.58
N LEU A 28 18.08 -7.66 2.75
CA LEU A 28 17.65 -6.89 3.92
C LEU A 28 18.81 -6.14 4.58
N VAL A 29 19.98 -6.78 4.70
CA VAL A 29 21.19 -6.15 5.26
C VAL A 29 21.67 -4.99 4.38
N SER A 30 21.74 -5.19 3.06
CA SER A 30 22.14 -4.14 2.11
C SER A 30 21.19 -2.95 2.09
N SER A 31 19.93 -3.17 2.48
CA SER A 31 18.90 -2.13 2.50
C SER A 31 18.96 -1.22 3.72
N SER A 32 19.74 -1.58 4.75
CA SER A 32 19.76 -0.91 6.05
C SER A 32 19.99 0.60 5.96
N GLU A 33 21.11 1.01 5.35
CA GLU A 33 21.46 2.43 5.23
C GLU A 33 20.83 3.10 4.00
N SER A 34 20.49 2.32 2.96
CA SER A 34 19.95 2.87 1.72
C SER A 34 18.48 3.30 1.83
N LEU A 35 17.71 2.67 2.73
CA LEU A 35 16.29 2.97 2.93
C LEU A 35 16.04 3.92 4.09
N VAL A 36 16.69 3.70 5.24
CA VAL A 36 16.49 4.51 6.44
C VAL A 36 17.84 4.86 7.06
N SER A 37 18.25 6.13 6.91
CA SER A 37 19.49 6.62 7.50
C SER A 37 19.50 6.38 9.02
N GLY A 38 20.54 5.70 9.51
CA GLY A 38 20.70 5.36 10.93
C GLY A 38 19.90 4.14 11.42
N ALA A 39 19.23 3.40 10.52
CA ALA A 39 18.77 2.06 10.81
C ALA A 39 19.89 1.05 10.53
N THR A 40 20.11 0.11 11.45
CA THR A 40 21.05 -1.00 11.23
C THR A 40 20.30 -2.31 11.18
N VAL A 41 20.60 -3.14 10.18
CA VAL A 41 20.06 -4.49 10.05
C VAL A 41 21.23 -5.46 10.20
N CYS A 42 21.17 -6.33 11.21
CA CYS A 42 22.22 -7.30 11.53
C CYS A 42 21.68 -8.73 11.60
N CYS A 43 22.58 -9.72 11.66
CA CYS A 43 22.23 -11.15 11.72
C CYS A 43 22.88 -11.86 12.92
N ASP A 44 23.31 -11.08 13.93
CA ASP A 44 24.11 -11.58 15.05
C ASP A 44 23.22 -12.00 16.22
N SER A 45 23.37 -13.26 16.66
CA SER A 45 22.49 -13.96 17.61
C SER A 45 22.62 -13.57 19.09
N THR A 46 23.22 -12.42 19.40
CA THR A 46 23.52 -12.00 20.79
C THR A 46 22.67 -10.84 21.27
N PHE A 47 21.69 -10.41 20.48
CA PHE A 47 20.87 -9.25 20.83
C PHE A 47 19.76 -9.62 21.82
N ALA A 48 19.35 -8.65 22.63
CA ALA A 48 18.17 -8.76 23.49
C ALA A 48 17.02 -7.96 22.83
N PRO A 49 16.18 -8.59 21.98
CA PRO A 49 15.15 -7.87 21.25
C PRO A 49 14.09 -7.29 22.20
N GLU A 50 13.58 -6.11 21.88
CA GLU A 50 12.53 -5.46 22.66
C GLU A 50 11.12 -5.84 22.18
N ILE A 51 11.02 -6.25 20.91
CA ILE A 51 9.84 -6.84 20.27
C ILE A 51 10.29 -7.90 19.28
N VAL A 52 9.49 -8.93 19.07
CA VAL A 52 9.78 -10.06 18.15
C VAL A 52 8.61 -10.27 17.20
N PHE A 53 8.94 -10.51 15.94
CA PHE A 53 8.00 -10.92 14.90
C PHE A 53 8.43 -12.27 14.34
N VAL A 54 7.54 -13.26 14.42
CA VAL A 54 7.79 -14.63 13.99
C VAL A 54 6.91 -14.94 12.79
N VAL A 55 7.47 -15.53 11.73
CA VAL A 55 6.72 -15.85 10.51
C VAL A 55 6.26 -17.30 10.53
N GLY A 56 4.96 -17.53 10.29
CA GLY A 56 4.38 -18.87 10.18
C GLY A 56 4.63 -19.70 11.42
N ASP A 57 5.08 -20.94 11.22
CA ASP A 57 5.38 -21.96 12.24
C ASP A 57 6.84 -21.94 12.74
N THR A 58 7.60 -20.89 12.41
CA THR A 58 8.99 -20.75 12.86
C THR A 58 9.07 -20.88 14.38
N GLN A 59 9.94 -21.76 14.86
CA GLN A 59 10.14 -21.99 16.29
C GLN A 59 10.87 -20.81 16.92
N PHE A 60 10.42 -20.36 18.10
CA PHE A 60 11.02 -19.27 18.84
C PHE A 60 10.94 -19.55 20.35
N GLU A 61 12.09 -19.53 21.03
CA GLU A 61 12.21 -19.79 22.47
C GLU A 61 12.53 -18.50 23.21
N GLY A 62 11.54 -17.63 23.41
CA GLY A 62 11.70 -16.35 24.11
C GLY A 62 10.53 -16.01 25.02
N ASN A 63 10.66 -16.32 26.32
CA ASN A 63 9.52 -16.28 27.26
C ASN A 63 9.16 -14.88 27.81
N HIS A 64 9.92 -13.82 27.47
CA HIS A 64 9.80 -12.52 28.16
C HIS A 64 9.71 -11.29 27.24
N VAL A 65 9.60 -11.46 25.93
CA VAL A 65 9.53 -10.35 24.97
C VAL A 65 8.16 -10.33 24.29
N SER A 66 7.60 -9.15 24.01
CA SER A 66 6.37 -9.04 23.22
C SER A 66 6.62 -9.66 21.85
N CYS A 67 5.92 -10.77 21.58
CA CYS A 67 6.12 -11.61 20.42
C CYS A 67 4.81 -11.74 19.64
N TRP A 68 4.84 -11.36 18.38
CA TRP A 68 3.74 -11.57 17.45
C TRP A 68 4.11 -12.56 16.37
N ARG A 69 3.15 -13.40 16.03
CA ARG A 69 3.22 -14.36 14.94
C ARG A 69 2.43 -13.83 13.74
N LEU A 70 3.07 -13.85 12.58
CA LEU A 70 2.52 -13.45 11.30
C LEU A 70 2.04 -14.70 10.58
N THR A 71 0.78 -14.72 10.19
CA THR A 71 0.15 -15.83 9.45
C THR A 71 -0.65 -15.31 8.28
N GLY A 72 -0.99 -16.16 7.32
CA GLY A 72 -1.73 -15.71 6.15
C GLY A 72 -2.00 -16.81 5.14
N SER A 73 -2.76 -16.44 4.13
CA SER A 73 -3.05 -17.19 2.91
C SER A 73 -2.76 -16.30 1.68
N ASP A 74 -3.19 -16.72 0.50
CA ASP A 74 -3.05 -15.93 -0.73
C ASP A 74 -3.74 -14.57 -0.67
N TRP A 75 -4.83 -14.41 0.10
CA TRP A 75 -5.70 -13.21 0.10
C TRP A 75 -6.04 -12.67 1.50
N TRP A 76 -5.65 -13.39 2.54
CA TRP A 76 -5.89 -13.05 3.94
C TRP A 76 -4.57 -13.03 4.71
N GLY A 77 -4.42 -12.11 5.66
CA GLY A 77 -3.25 -12.07 6.53
C GLY A 77 -3.63 -11.66 7.94
N ALA A 78 -2.82 -12.08 8.89
CA ALA A 78 -3.02 -11.83 10.30
C ALA A 78 -1.71 -11.65 11.08
N LEU A 79 -1.88 -11.04 12.24
CA LEU A 79 -0.90 -10.89 13.29
C LEU A 79 -1.58 -11.28 14.60
N ALA A 80 -0.95 -12.13 15.41
CA ALA A 80 -1.46 -12.48 16.73
C ALA A 80 -0.33 -12.70 17.72
N MET A 81 -0.51 -12.38 19.00
CA MET A 81 0.49 -12.67 20.02
C MET A 81 0.69 -14.18 20.17
N ASP A 82 1.95 -14.62 20.30
CA ASP A 82 2.41 -16.03 20.19
C ASP A 82 1.70 -17.04 21.12
N ARG A 83 0.98 -16.56 22.13
CA ARG A 83 0.23 -17.38 23.08
C ARG A 83 -1.14 -17.85 22.60
N THR A 84 -1.55 -17.48 21.37
CA THR A 84 -2.97 -17.55 20.99
C THR A 84 -3.38 -18.69 20.05
N THR A 85 -2.50 -19.38 19.32
CA THR A 85 -2.91 -20.46 18.39
C THR A 85 -1.79 -21.40 17.96
N GLY A 86 -2.15 -22.63 17.57
CA GLY A 86 -1.30 -23.46 16.71
C GLY A 86 -1.25 -22.86 15.30
N VAL A 87 -0.06 -22.82 14.70
CA VAL A 87 0.16 -22.12 13.42
C VAL A 87 0.81 -23.06 12.41
N ASP A 88 0.28 -23.01 11.19
CA ASP A 88 0.78 -23.77 10.05
C ASP A 88 1.94 -23.05 9.35
N ALA A 89 2.73 -23.84 8.63
CA ALA A 89 3.75 -23.33 7.71
C ALA A 89 3.14 -22.41 6.65
N TRP A 90 3.87 -21.36 6.28
CA TRP A 90 3.44 -20.43 5.24
C TRP A 90 3.55 -21.10 3.86
N THR A 91 2.41 -21.45 3.26
CA THR A 91 2.33 -22.20 2.00
C THR A 91 1.72 -21.41 0.83
N SER A 92 1.39 -20.13 1.03
CA SER A 92 0.74 -19.29 0.02
C SER A 92 1.67 -18.93 -1.13
N GLU A 93 1.14 -18.90 -2.34
CA GLU A 93 1.86 -18.50 -3.55
C GLU A 93 1.69 -17.01 -3.85
N TRP A 94 0.52 -16.46 -3.52
CA TRP A 94 0.19 -15.07 -3.75
C TRP A 94 0.55 -14.21 -2.55
N PRO A 95 1.22 -13.05 -2.76
CA PRO A 95 1.81 -12.28 -1.69
C PRO A 95 0.81 -11.40 -0.90
N VAL A 96 -0.49 -11.44 -1.16
CA VAL A 96 -1.43 -10.48 -0.54
C VAL A 96 -1.50 -10.71 0.97
N GLY A 97 -1.64 -11.95 1.42
CA GLY A 97 -1.66 -12.25 2.85
C GLY A 97 -0.35 -11.90 3.55
N SER A 98 0.80 -12.18 2.92
CA SER A 98 2.10 -11.86 3.53
C SER A 98 2.32 -10.35 3.61
N MET A 99 1.87 -9.61 2.60
CA MET A 99 1.84 -8.16 2.61
C MET A 99 0.91 -7.58 3.68
N ILE A 100 -0.27 -8.17 3.88
CA ILE A 100 -1.18 -7.80 4.98
C ILE A 100 -0.46 -7.99 6.31
N SER A 101 0.08 -9.18 6.59
CA SER A 101 0.70 -9.51 7.88
C SER A 101 1.93 -8.64 8.15
N ALA A 102 2.73 -8.35 7.12
CA ALA A 102 3.84 -7.41 7.22
C ALA A 102 3.37 -5.98 7.54
N ALA A 103 2.27 -5.52 6.95
CA ALA A 103 1.70 -4.20 7.24
C ALA A 103 1.15 -4.10 8.68
N LEU A 104 0.55 -5.19 9.18
CA LEU A 104 0.12 -5.29 10.58
C LEU A 104 1.31 -5.30 11.54
N ALA A 105 2.39 -6.02 11.23
CA ALA A 105 3.61 -6.00 12.02
C ALA A 105 4.29 -4.61 12.04
N ALA A 106 4.35 -3.93 10.88
CA ALA A 106 4.88 -2.58 10.78
C ALA A 106 4.10 -1.58 11.65
N ASN A 107 2.79 -1.78 11.80
CA ASN A 107 1.97 -1.01 12.73
C ASN A 107 2.38 -1.26 14.20
N GLU A 108 2.56 -2.51 14.64
CA GLU A 108 3.01 -2.77 16.03
C GLU A 108 4.40 -2.20 16.31
N ALA A 109 5.33 -2.28 15.36
CA ALA A 109 6.64 -1.66 15.47
C ALA A 109 6.52 -0.13 15.62
N PHE A 110 5.62 0.51 14.86
CA PHE A 110 5.33 1.92 15.01
C PHE A 110 4.76 2.26 16.39
N LYS A 111 3.73 1.51 16.85
CA LYS A 111 3.12 1.73 18.17
C LYS A 111 4.13 1.56 19.30
N PHE A 112 5.01 0.56 19.21
CA PHE A 112 6.10 0.36 20.16
C PHE A 112 7.00 1.60 20.27
N VAL A 113 7.44 2.17 19.14
CA VAL A 113 8.25 3.40 19.14
C VAL A 113 7.46 4.57 19.72
N MET A 114 6.19 4.74 19.33
CA MET A 114 5.35 5.84 19.80
C MET A 114 5.13 5.80 21.32
N ARG A 115 4.96 4.62 21.92
CA ARG A 115 4.82 4.44 23.38
C ARG A 115 6.06 4.87 24.17
N ARG A 116 7.22 5.02 23.51
CA ARG A 116 8.47 5.48 24.14
C ARG A 116 8.68 6.98 24.05
N LEU A 117 7.82 7.69 23.33
CA LEU A 117 7.82 9.14 23.26
C LEU A 117 6.85 9.74 24.30
N PRO A 118 7.04 11.00 24.71
CA PRO A 118 6.07 11.68 25.55
C PRO A 118 4.70 11.77 24.86
N LEU A 119 3.73 10.98 25.33
CA LEU A 119 2.37 10.98 24.82
C LEU A 119 1.60 12.22 25.33
N ARG A 120 0.73 12.79 24.50
CA ARG A 120 0.03 14.05 24.80
C ARG A 120 -1.11 13.87 25.81
N GLY A 121 -1.61 12.65 25.97
CA GLY A 121 -2.71 12.36 26.89
C GLY A 121 -3.19 10.92 26.85
N GLN A 122 -4.36 10.67 27.45
CA GLN A 122 -4.94 9.33 27.54
C GLN A 122 -5.40 8.77 26.19
N ALA A 123 -5.87 9.63 25.27
CA ALA A 123 -6.26 9.21 23.94
C ALA A 123 -5.08 8.57 23.18
N ASP A 124 -3.90 9.21 23.20
CA ASP A 124 -2.68 8.66 22.59
C ASP A 124 -2.32 7.28 23.16
N ARG A 125 -2.49 7.09 24.48
CA ARG A 125 -2.23 5.78 25.12
C ARG A 125 -3.10 4.70 24.52
N VAL A 126 -4.40 4.96 24.37
CA VAL A 126 -5.33 4.01 23.74
C VAL A 126 -4.96 3.80 22.27
N PHE A 127 -4.71 4.86 21.51
CA PHE A 127 -4.36 4.75 20.09
C PHE A 127 -3.11 3.90 19.83
N PHE A 128 -2.15 3.93 20.75
CA PHE A 128 -0.90 3.17 20.63
C PHE A 128 -0.86 1.91 21.49
N GLU A 129 -2.00 1.38 21.97
CA GLU A 129 -2.05 0.07 22.62
C GLU A 129 -1.60 -1.07 21.69
N GLU A 130 -1.00 -2.10 22.27
CA GLU A 130 -0.64 -3.33 21.56
C GLU A 130 -1.88 -4.06 21.09
N SER A 131 -1.88 -4.47 19.82
CA SER A 131 -2.96 -5.34 19.32
C SER A 131 -2.66 -6.78 19.74
N GLN A 132 -3.62 -7.42 20.40
CA GLN A 132 -3.51 -8.84 20.76
C GLN A 132 -3.60 -9.73 19.52
N SER A 133 -4.54 -9.40 18.63
CA SER A 133 -4.67 -10.00 17.32
C SER A 133 -5.35 -9.03 16.37
N CYS A 134 -4.98 -9.08 15.10
CA CYS A 134 -5.64 -8.35 14.02
C CYS A 134 -5.47 -9.13 12.71
N ASN A 135 -6.43 -8.97 11.80
CA ASN A 135 -6.40 -9.64 10.52
C ASN A 135 -7.19 -8.85 9.47
N TRP A 136 -6.99 -9.20 8.21
CA TRP A 136 -7.78 -8.68 7.11
C TRP A 136 -7.90 -9.69 5.98
N ASP A 137 -9.07 -9.75 5.35
CA ASP A 137 -9.34 -10.56 4.16
C ASP A 137 -9.76 -9.66 3.00
N PHE A 138 -9.06 -9.73 1.87
CA PHE A 138 -9.54 -9.12 0.63
C PHE A 138 -10.56 -9.99 -0.11
N GLY A 139 -10.79 -11.22 0.35
CA GLY A 139 -11.65 -12.22 -0.24
C GLY A 139 -10.95 -12.93 -1.38
N ALA A 140 -10.92 -14.26 -1.33
CA ALA A 140 -10.26 -15.09 -2.32
C ALA A 140 -10.71 -14.79 -3.77
N VAL A 141 -9.77 -14.93 -4.69
CA VAL A 141 -9.99 -14.84 -6.14
C VAL A 141 -9.25 -15.99 -6.79
N HIS A 142 -9.90 -16.64 -7.75
CA HIS A 142 -9.22 -17.60 -8.61
C HIS A 142 -8.24 -16.86 -9.52
N VAL A 143 -6.96 -17.22 -9.44
CA VAL A 143 -5.95 -16.66 -10.32
C VAL A 143 -5.49 -17.71 -11.33
N PRO A 144 -5.48 -17.38 -12.64
CA PRO A 144 -5.03 -18.33 -13.66
C PRO A 144 -3.56 -18.69 -13.50
N GLU A 145 -3.20 -19.93 -13.86
CA GLU A 145 -1.83 -20.46 -13.80
C GLU A 145 -0.89 -19.67 -14.72
N GLU A 146 -1.38 -19.23 -15.88
CA GLU A 146 -0.64 -18.42 -16.85
C GLU A 146 -0.29 -17.00 -16.34
N GLY A 147 -0.88 -16.60 -15.22
CA GLY A 147 -0.71 -15.27 -14.63
C GLY A 147 -1.80 -14.27 -15.03
N VAL A 148 -1.53 -12.99 -14.76
CA VAL A 148 -2.49 -11.90 -14.98
C VAL A 148 -1.85 -10.80 -15.81
N ASP A 149 -2.45 -10.50 -16.97
CA ASP A 149 -2.09 -9.32 -17.76
C ASP A 149 -3.02 -8.15 -17.44
N LEU A 150 -2.46 -7.12 -16.81
CA LEU A 150 -3.18 -5.91 -16.46
C LEU A 150 -3.38 -4.98 -17.67
N GLY A 151 -2.69 -5.25 -18.78
CA GLY A 151 -2.71 -4.45 -20.00
C GLY A 151 -2.06 -3.08 -19.81
N MET A 152 -2.63 -2.07 -20.47
CA MET A 152 -2.22 -0.67 -20.32
C MET A 152 -2.88 -0.04 -19.10
N VAL A 153 -2.07 0.49 -18.18
CA VAL A 153 -2.50 1.17 -16.96
C VAL A 153 -1.82 2.53 -16.85
N ASP A 154 -2.61 3.58 -16.64
CA ASP A 154 -2.05 4.89 -16.29
C ASP A 154 -2.06 5.08 -14.78
N VAL A 155 -0.95 5.58 -14.24
CA VAL A 155 -0.77 5.84 -12.82
C VAL A 155 -0.62 7.35 -12.62
N ILE A 156 -1.59 7.97 -11.95
CA ILE A 156 -1.60 9.39 -11.67
C ILE A 156 -1.05 9.64 -10.28
N SER A 157 0.05 10.38 -10.22
CA SER A 157 1.01 10.53 -9.13
C SER A 157 2.02 9.38 -8.97
N ALA A 158 3.27 9.76 -8.69
CA ALA A 158 4.38 8.93 -8.22
C ALA A 158 4.62 9.11 -6.70
N GLY A 159 3.58 9.52 -5.97
CA GLY A 159 3.56 9.61 -4.51
C GLY A 159 3.42 8.26 -3.81
N ALA A 160 3.29 8.31 -2.48
CA ALA A 160 3.41 7.16 -1.58
C ALA A 160 2.44 6.02 -1.90
N ILE A 161 1.18 6.33 -2.19
CA ILE A 161 0.12 5.34 -2.44
C ILE A 161 0.39 4.57 -3.74
N CYS A 162 0.71 5.29 -4.83
CA CYS A 162 1.03 4.68 -6.12
C CYS A 162 2.34 3.89 -6.06
N GLN A 163 3.36 4.40 -5.36
CA GLN A 163 4.58 3.62 -5.13
C GLN A 163 4.32 2.36 -4.31
N ALA A 164 3.48 2.42 -3.28
CA ALA A 164 3.08 1.23 -2.52
C ALA A 164 2.31 0.23 -3.39
N ALA A 165 1.43 0.69 -4.28
CA ALA A 165 0.72 -0.19 -5.20
C ALA A 165 1.69 -0.88 -6.19
N LEU A 166 2.62 -0.12 -6.77
CA LEU A 166 3.63 -0.67 -7.67
C LEU A 166 4.61 -1.60 -6.95
N TYR A 167 4.99 -1.26 -5.71
CA TYR A 167 5.74 -2.13 -4.82
C TYR A 167 5.00 -3.46 -4.62
N ALA A 168 3.70 -3.42 -4.31
CA ALA A 168 2.89 -4.63 -4.16
C ALA A 168 2.84 -5.42 -5.48
N LEU A 169 2.55 -4.76 -6.60
CA LEU A 169 2.49 -5.39 -7.93
C LEU A 169 3.80 -6.11 -8.32
N MET A 170 4.96 -5.53 -8.00
CA MET A 170 6.27 -6.14 -8.29
C MET A 170 6.50 -7.49 -7.56
N ARG A 171 5.74 -7.77 -6.50
CA ARG A 171 5.84 -9.01 -5.72
C ARG A 171 5.00 -10.15 -6.24
N PHE A 172 4.15 -9.90 -7.25
CA PHE A 172 3.38 -10.97 -7.86
C PHE A 172 4.21 -11.66 -8.95
N PRO A 173 4.43 -12.98 -8.86
CA PRO A 173 5.37 -13.68 -9.73
C PRO A 173 4.95 -13.64 -11.21
N ASN A 174 3.64 -13.72 -11.49
CA ASN A 174 3.12 -13.86 -12.86
C ASN A 174 2.21 -12.70 -13.28
N VAL A 175 2.44 -11.49 -12.77
CA VAL A 175 1.70 -10.29 -13.20
C VAL A 175 2.48 -9.49 -14.23
N ARG A 176 1.79 -9.05 -15.29
CA ARG A 176 2.35 -8.19 -16.35
C ARG A 176 1.55 -6.90 -16.47
N MET A 177 2.23 -5.81 -16.77
CA MET A 177 1.63 -4.49 -16.94
C MET A 177 2.51 -3.65 -17.86
N SER A 178 1.89 -2.85 -18.72
CA SER A 178 2.54 -1.72 -19.38
C SER A 178 1.77 -0.45 -19.05
N GLY A 179 2.41 0.71 -19.08
CA GLY A 179 1.73 1.90 -18.59
C GLY A 179 2.53 3.18 -18.68
N ARG A 180 1.91 4.24 -18.15
CA ARG A 180 2.55 5.54 -17.93
C ARG A 180 2.38 5.93 -16.48
N ILE A 181 3.33 6.71 -15.96
CA ILE A 181 3.23 7.31 -14.64
C ILE A 181 3.43 8.82 -14.75
N PHE A 182 2.52 9.58 -14.14
CA PHE A 182 2.45 11.04 -14.24
C PHE A 182 2.73 11.67 -12.89
N ASP A 183 3.77 12.49 -12.79
CA ASP A 183 4.10 13.31 -11.62
C ASP A 183 5.21 14.28 -12.04
N ASP A 184 5.19 15.52 -11.55
CA ASP A 184 6.22 16.53 -11.83
C ASP A 184 7.13 16.81 -10.63
N ASP A 185 6.90 16.16 -9.48
CA ASP A 185 7.72 16.38 -8.30
C ASP A 185 9.08 15.65 -8.36
N LEU A 186 10.00 16.22 -7.58
CA LEU A 186 11.24 15.58 -7.18
C LEU A 186 11.05 14.75 -5.91
N THR A 187 11.87 13.72 -5.75
CA THR A 187 11.96 12.94 -4.52
C THR A 187 12.62 13.79 -3.43
N GLY A 188 11.87 14.13 -2.39
CA GLY A 188 12.38 14.82 -1.21
C GLY A 188 12.78 13.85 -0.10
N ALA A 189 13.65 14.28 0.82
CA ALA A 189 14.02 13.50 2.00
C ALA A 189 12.78 13.12 2.84
N SER A 190 11.81 14.02 2.94
CA SER A 190 10.55 13.78 3.65
C SER A 190 9.67 12.72 2.98
N ASN A 191 9.97 12.27 1.75
CA ASN A 191 9.23 11.19 1.10
C ASN A 191 9.72 9.80 1.52
N LEU A 192 10.97 9.67 1.98
CA LEU A 192 11.56 8.37 2.33
C LEU A 192 10.84 7.65 3.47
N ASN A 193 10.07 8.40 4.28
CA ASN A 193 9.25 7.80 5.34
C ASN A 193 8.04 7.00 4.82
N ARG A 194 7.69 7.08 3.52
CA ARG A 194 6.46 6.47 2.96
C ARG A 194 6.52 6.05 1.49
N ASN A 195 7.49 6.53 0.72
CA ASN A 195 7.67 6.16 -0.68
C ASN A 195 8.47 4.86 -0.79
N MET A 196 7.77 3.74 -0.98
CA MET A 196 8.32 2.37 -0.91
C MET A 196 9.36 2.02 -1.98
N LEU A 197 9.45 2.78 -3.07
CA LEU A 197 10.38 2.53 -4.18
C LEU A 197 11.51 3.55 -4.25
N SER A 198 11.56 4.51 -3.32
CA SER A 198 12.60 5.54 -3.27
C SER A 198 13.63 5.23 -2.19
N SER A 199 14.89 5.54 -2.47
CA SER A 199 16.02 5.41 -1.56
C SER A 199 16.66 6.77 -1.27
N VAL A 200 17.59 6.82 -0.31
CA VAL A 200 18.37 8.04 -0.01
C VAL A 200 19.11 8.56 -1.24
N ALA A 201 19.59 7.68 -2.11
CA ALA A 201 20.30 8.04 -3.34
C ALA A 201 19.40 8.72 -4.39
N ASP A 202 18.08 8.69 -4.21
CA ASP A 202 17.11 9.23 -5.16
C ASP A 202 16.69 10.66 -4.85
N ILE A 203 17.12 11.22 -3.72
CA ILE A 203 16.78 12.59 -3.33
C ILE A 203 17.20 13.56 -4.44
N GLY A 204 16.27 14.42 -4.87
CA GLY A 204 16.45 15.39 -5.95
C GLY A 204 16.17 14.85 -7.35
N LEU A 205 15.92 13.56 -7.54
CA LEU A 205 15.51 12.98 -8.82
C LEU A 205 14.00 13.04 -9.01
N LEU A 206 13.54 13.16 -10.26
CA LEU A 206 12.11 13.11 -10.62
C LEU A 206 11.49 11.79 -10.17
N LYS A 207 10.39 11.86 -9.39
CA LYS A 207 9.75 10.67 -8.82
C LYS A 207 9.36 9.66 -9.90
N VAL A 208 8.81 10.13 -11.03
CA VAL A 208 8.45 9.26 -12.16
C VAL A 208 9.62 8.46 -12.70
N GLN A 209 10.82 9.05 -12.75
CA GLN A 209 12.02 8.36 -13.24
C GLN A 209 12.51 7.32 -12.24
N VAL A 210 12.50 7.65 -10.95
CA VAL A 210 12.85 6.72 -9.86
C VAL A 210 11.96 5.48 -9.94
N VAL A 211 10.64 5.68 -9.98
CA VAL A 211 9.66 4.58 -10.03
C VAL A 211 9.80 3.75 -11.32
N ALA A 212 9.95 4.41 -12.47
CA ALA A 212 10.12 3.72 -13.75
C ALA A 212 11.42 2.90 -13.82
N ARG A 213 12.48 3.29 -13.10
CA ARG A 213 13.73 2.54 -13.02
C ARG A 213 13.62 1.30 -12.13
N CYS A 214 12.79 1.34 -11.08
CA CYS A 214 12.53 0.18 -10.23
C CYS A 214 11.68 -0.90 -10.92
N CYS A 215 10.97 -0.53 -11.98
CA CYS A 215 10.10 -1.41 -12.74
C CYS A 215 10.90 -2.47 -13.53
N SER A 216 10.43 -3.73 -13.49
CA SER A 216 11.09 -4.86 -14.16
C SER A 216 10.59 -5.05 -15.61
N ALA A 217 11.10 -6.05 -16.34
CA ALA A 217 10.61 -6.36 -17.68
C ALA A 217 9.10 -6.71 -17.72
N LYS A 218 8.53 -7.20 -16.59
CA LYS A 218 7.12 -7.59 -16.46
C LYS A 218 6.19 -6.41 -16.20
N LEU A 219 6.66 -5.39 -15.46
CA LEU A 219 5.90 -4.18 -15.16
C LEU A 219 6.64 -3.01 -15.78
N ARG A 220 6.18 -2.47 -16.90
CA ARG A 220 6.88 -1.38 -17.62
C ARG A 220 6.10 -0.08 -17.52
N LEU A 221 6.74 0.97 -17.02
CA LEU A 221 6.15 2.30 -16.94
C LEU A 221 6.98 3.31 -17.73
N LYS A 222 6.32 4.07 -18.60
CA LYS A 222 6.89 5.26 -19.23
C LYS A 222 6.74 6.44 -18.27
N PRO A 223 7.83 7.09 -17.85
CA PRO A 223 7.74 8.28 -17.00
C PRO A 223 7.24 9.49 -17.80
N ILE A 224 6.26 10.21 -17.26
CA ILE A 224 5.73 11.45 -17.81
C ILE A 224 5.85 12.54 -16.74
N ALA A 225 6.87 13.40 -16.87
CA ALA A 225 7.19 14.44 -15.89
C ALA A 225 6.25 15.66 -16.01
N VAL A 226 4.96 15.45 -15.79
CA VAL A 226 3.89 16.46 -15.92
C VAL A 226 2.82 16.20 -14.88
N ARG A 227 2.35 17.25 -14.18
CA ARG A 227 1.17 17.20 -13.32
C ARG A 227 -0.10 16.96 -14.14
N PHE A 228 -1.04 16.17 -13.65
CA PHE A 228 -2.36 15.98 -14.28
C PHE A 228 -3.41 16.90 -13.63
N PRO A 229 -4.35 17.54 -14.37
CA PRO A 229 -4.48 17.62 -15.83
C PRO A 229 -3.68 18.83 -16.35
N GLY A 230 -2.37 18.70 -16.44
CA GLY A 230 -1.50 19.74 -17.01
C GLY A 230 -1.68 19.88 -18.52
N ASP A 231 -0.58 20.10 -19.23
CA ASP A 231 -0.57 20.28 -20.68
C ASP A 231 -1.20 19.09 -21.43
N SER A 232 -2.44 19.27 -21.88
CA SER A 232 -3.29 18.23 -22.49
C SER A 232 -2.66 17.60 -23.74
N CYS A 233 -1.82 18.35 -24.46
CA CYS A 233 -1.07 17.84 -25.61
C CYS A 233 -0.09 16.73 -25.24
N LYS A 234 0.45 16.73 -24.01
CA LYS A 234 1.41 15.72 -23.53
C LYS A 234 0.73 14.50 -22.91
N ILE A 235 -0.50 14.67 -22.43
CA ILE A 235 -1.25 13.65 -21.70
C ILE A 235 -1.90 12.66 -22.68
N GLY A 236 -2.47 13.14 -23.78
CA GLY A 236 -3.26 12.30 -24.69
C GLY A 236 -4.45 11.62 -23.98
N GLN A 237 -5.02 10.59 -24.58
CA GLN A 237 -6.10 9.83 -23.94
C GLN A 237 -5.53 8.94 -22.83
N LEU A 238 -6.22 8.88 -21.67
CA LEU A 238 -5.89 7.93 -20.60
C LEU A 238 -6.18 6.48 -21.02
N ALA A 239 -5.47 5.54 -20.43
CA ALA A 239 -5.71 4.11 -20.58
C ALA A 239 -7.07 3.72 -19.98
N ARG A 240 -7.56 2.52 -20.35
CA ARG A 240 -8.84 1.99 -19.84
C ARG A 240 -8.82 1.76 -18.33
N ARG A 241 -7.64 1.51 -17.74
CA ARG A 241 -7.44 1.35 -16.30
C ARG A 241 -6.56 2.48 -15.79
N VAL A 242 -7.04 3.17 -14.77
CA VAL A 242 -6.33 4.30 -14.16
C VAL A 242 -6.21 4.09 -12.65
N LEU A 243 -5.00 4.26 -12.12
CA LEU A 243 -4.72 4.29 -10.69
C LEU A 243 -4.49 5.73 -10.26
N VAL A 244 -5.14 6.17 -9.18
CA VAL A 244 -5.06 7.55 -8.70
C VAL A 244 -4.69 7.55 -7.23
N GLY A 245 -3.52 8.14 -6.93
CA GLY A 245 -3.00 8.31 -5.58
C GLY A 245 -2.62 9.75 -5.25
N VAL A 246 -3.24 10.73 -5.93
CA VAL A 246 -3.04 12.17 -5.67
C VAL A 246 -3.61 12.56 -4.31
N ASP A 247 -2.94 13.50 -3.64
CA ASP A 247 -3.33 14.02 -2.34
C ASP A 247 -4.44 15.09 -2.42
N ASP A 248 -4.56 15.79 -3.55
CA ASP A 248 -5.60 16.78 -3.75
C ASP A 248 -6.90 16.21 -4.35
N ILE A 249 -8.04 16.55 -3.75
CA ILE A 249 -9.37 16.08 -4.16
C ILE A 249 -9.75 16.57 -5.58
N PRO A 250 -9.53 17.84 -5.97
CA PRO A 250 -9.90 18.33 -7.30
C PRO A 250 -9.22 17.57 -8.44
N SER A 251 -7.94 17.19 -8.31
CA SER A 251 -7.25 16.38 -9.31
C SER A 251 -7.86 15.00 -9.46
N ARG A 252 -8.44 14.42 -8.40
CA ARG A 252 -9.19 13.14 -8.51
C ARG A 252 -10.41 13.33 -9.42
N TRP A 253 -11.14 14.44 -9.27
CA TRP A 253 -12.29 14.75 -10.13
C TRP A 253 -11.87 14.97 -11.59
N GLU A 254 -10.74 15.66 -11.80
CA GLU A 254 -10.19 15.86 -13.14
C GLU A 254 -9.84 14.54 -13.81
N VAL A 255 -9.13 13.64 -13.12
CA VAL A 255 -8.84 12.30 -13.67
C VAL A 255 -10.14 11.56 -13.98
N GLN A 256 -11.12 11.61 -13.09
CA GLN A 256 -12.41 10.97 -13.29
C GLN A 256 -13.16 11.48 -14.53
N ARG A 257 -13.03 12.77 -14.88
CA ARG A 257 -13.62 13.36 -16.09
C ARG A 257 -12.93 12.90 -17.38
N HIS A 258 -11.65 12.54 -17.30
CA HIS A 258 -10.85 12.13 -18.48
C HIS A 258 -10.70 10.61 -18.62
N ALA A 259 -10.96 9.84 -17.56
CA ALA A 259 -10.80 8.39 -17.57
C ALA A 259 -11.89 7.73 -18.45
N PRO A 260 -11.51 6.95 -19.47
CA PRO A 260 -12.49 6.33 -20.39
C PRO A 260 -13.10 5.03 -19.85
N GLY A 261 -12.67 4.54 -18.69
CA GLY A 261 -13.02 3.21 -18.20
C GLY A 261 -12.97 3.09 -16.69
N TRP A 262 -12.27 2.07 -16.22
CA TRP A 262 -12.16 1.76 -14.80
C TRP A 262 -11.10 2.63 -14.13
N ILE A 263 -11.44 3.15 -12.96
CA ILE A 263 -10.55 3.96 -12.14
C ILE A 263 -10.54 3.44 -10.71
N ALA A 264 -9.37 3.26 -10.12
CA ALA A 264 -9.21 3.11 -8.69
C ALA A 264 -8.61 4.39 -8.09
N VAL A 265 -9.23 4.86 -7.01
CA VAL A 265 -8.80 6.04 -6.28
C VAL A 265 -8.51 5.63 -4.85
N SER A 266 -7.29 5.89 -4.40
CA SER A 266 -6.89 5.65 -3.01
C SER A 266 -6.35 6.93 -2.39
N GLY A 267 -6.65 7.12 -1.11
CA GLY A 267 -6.24 8.27 -0.32
C GLY A 267 -5.96 7.87 1.12
N THR A 268 -5.17 8.69 1.79
CA THR A 268 -4.85 8.52 3.22
C THR A 268 -5.21 9.79 3.96
N SER A 269 -5.66 9.65 5.21
CA SER A 269 -5.75 10.77 6.13
C SER A 269 -5.40 10.30 7.52
N HIS A 270 -4.35 10.86 8.12
CA HIS A 270 -3.83 10.43 9.43
C HIS A 270 -3.51 8.93 9.41
N PHE A 271 -4.24 8.13 10.21
CA PHE A 271 -4.16 6.67 10.24
C PHE A 271 -5.30 5.98 9.50
N GLY A 272 -6.04 6.72 8.69
CA GLY A 272 -7.14 6.24 7.86
C GLY A 272 -6.72 6.00 6.43
N VAL A 273 -7.31 4.97 5.82
CA VAL A 273 -7.18 4.64 4.41
C VAL A 273 -8.55 4.66 3.78
N SER A 274 -8.64 5.30 2.63
CA SER A 274 -9.79 5.25 1.72
C SER A 274 -9.32 4.63 0.41
N SER A 275 -10.03 3.62 -0.08
CA SER A 275 -9.78 3.04 -1.40
C SER A 275 -11.09 2.71 -2.08
N SER A 276 -11.33 3.21 -3.28
CA SER A 276 -12.53 2.97 -4.07
C SER A 276 -12.20 2.61 -5.51
N ALA A 277 -13.15 1.97 -6.20
CA ALA A 277 -13.10 1.76 -7.64
C ALA A 277 -14.41 2.23 -8.28
N HIS A 278 -14.32 2.71 -9.52
CA HIS A 278 -15.45 3.26 -10.24
C HIS A 278 -15.42 2.87 -11.72
N ARG A 279 -16.57 2.50 -12.26
CA ARG A 279 -16.83 2.37 -13.69
C ARG A 279 -17.63 3.58 -14.21
N PRO A 280 -17.69 3.80 -15.54
CA PRO A 280 -18.38 4.95 -16.11
C PRO A 280 -19.86 5.09 -15.69
N ASP A 281 -20.54 3.97 -15.47
CA ASP A 281 -21.95 3.85 -15.09
C ASP A 281 -22.18 3.81 -13.56
N GLU A 282 -21.11 3.76 -12.76
CA GLU A 282 -21.19 3.73 -11.30
C GLU A 282 -21.06 5.15 -10.69
N PRO A 283 -21.54 5.36 -9.45
CA PRO A 283 -21.21 6.56 -8.68
C PRO A 283 -19.69 6.73 -8.59
N CYS A 284 -19.19 7.94 -8.89
CA CYS A 284 -17.76 8.15 -9.10
C CYS A 284 -17.02 8.68 -7.86
N CYS A 285 -15.72 8.97 -7.98
CA CYS A 285 -14.96 9.53 -6.86
C CYS A 285 -15.46 10.93 -6.43
N GLY A 286 -16.08 11.70 -7.33
CA GLY A 286 -16.75 12.96 -7.00
C GLY A 286 -18.07 12.76 -6.24
N CYS A 287 -18.75 11.62 -6.41
CA CYS A 287 -19.89 11.27 -5.55
C CYS A 287 -19.43 10.90 -4.13
N LEU A 288 -18.28 10.21 -4.02
CA LEU A 288 -17.68 9.84 -2.73
C LEU A 288 -17.09 11.05 -1.99
N HIS A 289 -16.43 11.95 -2.72
CA HIS A 289 -15.78 13.16 -2.21
C HIS A 289 -16.33 14.38 -2.96
N PRO A 290 -17.53 14.88 -2.61
CA PRO A 290 -18.19 15.96 -3.35
C PRO A 290 -17.67 17.36 -3.01
N VAL A 291 -16.85 17.48 -1.97
CA VAL A 291 -16.34 18.74 -1.44
C VAL A 291 -14.82 18.66 -1.38
N ASP A 292 -14.17 19.77 -1.72
CA ASP A 292 -12.72 19.94 -1.58
C ASP A 292 -12.36 20.24 -0.12
N ASP A 293 -11.13 19.95 0.27
CA ASP A 293 -10.62 20.34 1.58
C ASP A 293 -10.42 21.87 1.61
N PRO A 294 -10.74 22.53 2.73
CA PRO A 294 -10.53 23.96 2.85
C PRO A 294 -9.04 24.31 2.66
N VAL A 295 -8.78 25.30 1.82
CA VAL A 295 -7.43 25.81 1.52
C VAL A 295 -6.68 26.13 2.82
N GLY A 296 -5.47 25.60 2.97
CA GLY A 296 -4.63 25.82 4.16
C GLY A 296 -4.79 24.78 5.27
N ALA A 297 -5.48 23.66 5.02
CA ALA A 297 -5.39 22.49 5.89
C ALA A 297 -3.90 22.10 6.06
N ASN A 298 -3.47 21.94 7.31
CA ASN A 298 -2.10 21.52 7.64
C ASN A 298 -1.73 20.26 6.85
N PRO A 299 -0.45 20.08 6.45
CA PRO A 299 -0.02 18.88 5.77
C PRO A 299 -0.44 17.65 6.58
N ILE A 300 -1.26 16.78 5.99
CA ILE A 300 -1.78 15.60 6.68
C ILE A 300 -0.62 14.60 6.83
N PRO A 301 -0.10 14.39 8.05
CA PRO A 301 1.00 13.46 8.24
C PRO A 301 0.50 12.05 7.91
N THR A 302 1.28 11.33 7.11
CA THR A 302 0.99 9.94 6.75
C THR A 302 2.20 9.07 7.04
N VAL A 303 1.97 7.94 7.70
CA VAL A 303 2.99 6.93 8.05
C VAL A 303 3.05 5.86 6.95
N SER A 304 4.24 5.26 6.76
CA SER A 304 4.51 4.25 5.72
C SER A 304 3.45 3.16 5.60
N PHE A 305 3.07 2.51 6.70
CA PHE A 305 2.11 1.41 6.68
C PHE A 305 0.71 1.86 6.23
N VAL A 306 0.32 3.12 6.50
CA VAL A 306 -0.98 3.66 6.06
C VAL A 306 -0.99 3.84 4.54
N SER A 307 0.07 4.43 3.97
CA SER A 307 0.24 4.53 2.51
C SER A 307 0.32 3.15 1.86
N PHE A 308 0.98 2.19 2.55
CA PHE A 308 1.06 0.81 2.10
C PHE A 308 -0.32 0.16 1.97
N TRP A 309 -1.14 0.25 3.01
CA TRP A 309 -2.51 -0.27 2.99
C TRP A 309 -3.36 0.33 1.85
N ALA A 310 -3.24 1.65 1.61
CA ALA A 310 -3.93 2.32 0.50
C ALA A 310 -3.48 1.80 -0.87
N GLY A 311 -2.16 1.59 -1.05
CA GLY A 311 -1.58 1.03 -2.27
C GLY A 311 -1.90 -0.45 -2.47
N LEU A 312 -1.90 -1.24 -1.40
CA LEU A 312 -2.27 -2.66 -1.43
C LEU A 312 -3.74 -2.85 -1.80
N ALA A 313 -4.65 -2.08 -1.19
CA ALA A 313 -6.07 -2.11 -1.54
C ALA A 313 -6.29 -1.72 -3.01
N MET A 314 -5.58 -0.71 -3.52
CA MET A 314 -5.62 -0.30 -4.93
C MET A 314 -5.11 -1.42 -5.86
N THR A 315 -4.04 -2.09 -5.48
CA THR A 315 -3.45 -3.23 -6.22
C THR A 315 -4.41 -4.40 -6.32
N VAL A 316 -5.02 -4.79 -5.19
CA VAL A 316 -6.01 -5.87 -5.15
C VAL A 316 -7.21 -5.53 -6.04
N ARG A 317 -7.71 -4.29 -5.99
CA ARG A 317 -8.81 -3.84 -6.87
C ARG A 317 -8.45 -3.93 -8.34
N LEU A 318 -7.22 -3.56 -8.72
CA LEU A 318 -6.73 -3.67 -10.09
C LEU A 318 -6.66 -5.13 -10.56
N LEU A 319 -6.11 -6.03 -9.74
CA LEU A 319 -6.07 -7.47 -10.03
C LEU A 319 -7.48 -8.04 -10.21
N ARG A 320 -8.41 -7.67 -9.33
CA ARG A 320 -9.81 -8.11 -9.42
C ARG A 320 -10.52 -7.58 -10.66
N ASP A 321 -10.23 -6.36 -11.10
CA ASP A 321 -10.78 -5.86 -12.37
C ASP A 321 -10.22 -6.62 -13.57
N ALA A 322 -8.91 -6.90 -13.57
CA ALA A 322 -8.28 -7.69 -14.63
C ALA A 322 -8.80 -9.14 -14.70
N LEU A 323 -9.13 -9.72 -13.54
CA LEU A 323 -9.70 -11.07 -13.40
C LEU A 323 -11.24 -11.11 -13.56
N ALA A 324 -11.88 -9.99 -13.92
CA ALA A 324 -13.34 -9.88 -14.00
C ALA A 324 -14.08 -10.29 -12.69
N SER A 325 -13.40 -10.18 -11.54
CA SER A 325 -13.86 -10.59 -10.22
C SER A 325 -14.02 -9.39 -9.27
N SER A 326 -14.47 -8.27 -9.82
CA SER A 326 -14.59 -7.01 -9.09
C SER A 326 -15.52 -7.12 -7.88
N TYR A 327 -15.27 -6.26 -6.88
CA TYR A 327 -16.19 -6.13 -5.77
C TYR A 327 -17.56 -5.63 -6.24
N SER A 328 -18.63 -6.10 -5.57
CA SER A 328 -20.00 -5.63 -5.80
C SER A 328 -20.16 -4.14 -5.48
N ALA A 329 -21.22 -3.50 -5.98
CA ALA A 329 -21.56 -2.11 -5.66
C ALA A 329 -21.64 -1.81 -4.14
N ASN A 330 -22.05 -2.77 -3.31
CA ASN A 330 -22.08 -2.61 -1.84
C ASN A 330 -20.68 -2.60 -1.19
N ARG A 331 -19.63 -2.86 -1.98
CA ARG A 331 -18.22 -2.89 -1.58
C ARG A 331 -17.39 -1.96 -2.48
N GLN A 332 -18.01 -0.88 -2.93
CA GLN A 332 -17.37 0.05 -3.84
C GLN A 332 -16.25 0.84 -3.15
N HIS A 333 -16.46 1.24 -1.90
CA HIS A 333 -15.50 1.96 -1.07
C HIS A 333 -15.03 1.07 0.10
N LEU A 334 -13.73 1.08 0.35
CA LEU A 334 -13.08 0.46 1.49
C LEU A 334 -12.52 1.56 2.37
N TRP A 335 -12.93 1.58 3.63
CA TRP A 335 -12.33 2.37 4.68
C TRP A 335 -11.57 1.46 5.64
N LEU A 336 -10.32 1.78 5.96
CA LEU A 336 -9.53 1.09 6.99
C LEU A 336 -8.95 2.09 7.99
N THR A 337 -8.70 1.63 9.21
CA THR A 337 -7.90 2.33 10.22
C THR A 337 -6.68 1.48 10.63
N PRO A 338 -5.64 1.39 9.78
CA PRO A 338 -4.50 0.49 9.99
C PRO A 338 -3.84 0.49 11.37
N LEU A 339 -3.86 1.60 12.10
CA LEU A 339 -3.25 1.70 13.44
C LEU A 339 -3.94 0.78 14.47
N ARG A 340 -5.25 0.55 14.33
CA ARG A 340 -6.08 -0.22 15.26
C ARG A 340 -6.95 -1.24 14.53
N MET A 341 -6.34 -2.05 13.67
CA MET A 341 -7.02 -3.15 12.94
C MET A 341 -7.62 -4.23 13.86
N ASP A 342 -7.31 -4.19 15.15
CA ASP A 342 -7.88 -5.03 16.20
C ASP A 342 -9.26 -4.55 16.70
N LEU A 343 -9.65 -3.32 16.40
CA LEU A 343 -10.90 -2.76 16.89
C LEU A 343 -12.10 -3.12 15.99
N PRO A 344 -13.32 -3.17 16.55
CA PRO A 344 -14.54 -3.23 15.76
C PRO A 344 -14.59 -2.07 14.76
N HIS A 345 -15.05 -2.34 13.54
CA HIS A 345 -15.17 -1.35 12.46
C HIS A 345 -13.84 -0.75 11.98
N ALA A 346 -12.70 -1.34 12.34
CA ALA A 346 -11.40 -0.92 11.81
C ALA A 346 -11.26 -1.14 10.30
N GLY A 347 -12.12 -1.96 9.70
CA GLY A 347 -12.30 -2.04 8.27
C GLY A 347 -13.77 -2.14 7.89
N MET A 348 -14.19 -1.36 6.90
CA MET A 348 -15.58 -1.27 6.46
C MET A 348 -15.65 -1.18 4.95
N TRP A 349 -16.59 -1.94 4.39
CA TRP A 349 -17.00 -1.81 3.01
C TRP A 349 -18.29 -1.00 2.93
N LEU A 350 -18.33 -0.03 2.02
CA LEU A 350 -19.44 0.90 1.87
C LEU A 350 -19.82 1.02 0.39
N PRO A 351 -21.12 1.14 0.06
CA PRO A 351 -21.54 1.61 -1.26
C PRO A 351 -21.21 3.10 -1.41
N VAL A 352 -21.06 3.56 -2.66
CA VAL A 352 -21.05 4.99 -2.97
C VAL A 352 -22.41 5.35 -3.55
N ALA A 353 -23.09 6.34 -2.95
CA ALA A 353 -24.35 6.83 -3.49
C ALA A 353 -24.10 7.88 -4.58
N PRO A 354 -24.85 7.88 -5.70
CA PRO A 354 -24.78 8.97 -6.67
C PRO A 354 -25.27 10.27 -6.02
N ARG A 355 -24.79 11.41 -6.53
CA ARG A 355 -25.19 12.74 -6.02
C ARG A 355 -25.46 13.73 -7.14
N ARG A 356 -26.51 14.54 -7.03
CA ARG A 356 -26.85 15.60 -8.00
C ARG A 356 -25.78 16.70 -8.10
N ASP A 357 -25.09 16.96 -7.00
CA ASP A 357 -24.00 17.95 -6.88
C ASP A 357 -22.61 17.37 -7.19
N CYS A 358 -22.52 16.22 -7.87
CA CYS A 358 -21.25 15.57 -8.16
C CYS A 358 -20.33 16.46 -9.03
N PRO A 359 -19.14 16.88 -8.56
CA PRO A 359 -18.24 17.81 -9.26
C PRO A 359 -17.56 17.21 -10.50
N ALA A 360 -17.56 15.88 -10.62
CA ALA A 360 -17.10 15.19 -11.83
C ALA A 360 -18.22 15.02 -12.88
N HIS A 361 -19.46 15.39 -12.57
CA HIS A 361 -20.63 15.24 -13.45
C HIS A 361 -20.77 13.84 -14.08
N CYS A 362 -20.56 12.77 -13.29
CA CYS A 362 -20.57 11.38 -13.79
C CYS A 362 -21.96 10.95 -14.27
N LEU A 363 -22.06 9.87 -15.06
CA LEU A 363 -23.33 9.39 -15.61
C LEU A 363 -24.36 9.09 -14.51
N ALA A 364 -23.95 8.38 -13.45
CA ALA A 364 -24.83 8.07 -12.32
C ALA A 364 -25.43 9.31 -11.64
N SER A 365 -24.71 10.44 -11.62
CA SER A 365 -25.22 11.71 -11.07
C SER A 365 -26.30 12.37 -11.94
N ARG A 366 -26.25 12.15 -13.27
CA ARG A 366 -27.15 12.80 -14.23
C ARG A 366 -28.52 12.13 -14.33
N VAL A 367 -28.64 10.91 -13.82
CA VAL A 367 -29.88 10.11 -13.85
C VAL A 367 -30.73 10.31 -12.57
N LEU A 368 -30.22 11.05 -11.58
CA LEU A 368 -30.92 11.43 -10.34
C LEU A 368 -31.82 12.65 -10.52
#